data_AF-A0A4Y2UZF8-F1
#
_entry.id   AF-A0A4Y2UZF8-F1
#
_cell.length_a   1.000
_cell.length_b   1.000
_cell.length_c   1.000
_cell.angle_alpha   90.00
_cell.angle_beta   90.00
_cell.angle_gamma   90.00
#
_symmetry.space_group_name_H-M   'P 1'
#
loop_
_entity.id
_entity.type
_entity.pdbx_description
1 polymer ?
#
loop_
_entity_poly.entity_id
_entity_poly.type
_entity_poly.pdbx_seq_one_letter_code
_entity_poly.pdbx_strand_id
1 'polypeptide(L)'
;METIEKFKSKRKVVRTASTKLVNQITLLLESYDIKKEKDRKKLSEYLLNVEDKLKELKTLNKEIEELITDKAVFEADIETSFEYEEKLNDLKFQIKSKIDNFKIEQQPVTAPPVNIPANNAETKRPATSINLPKLRIPTFSGDASTFLEFINSFSNAIDSNESLNNVEKFIYLKSFLSGEAYKSVSGFSLTEENY
;
A
#
# COMPACT_ATOMS: atom_id res chain seq x y z
N MET A 1 30.96 6.71 23.32
CA MET A 1 30.50 5.34 23.66
C MET A 1 29.20 5.34 24.45
N GLU A 2 29.03 6.16 25.49
CA GLU A 2 27.78 6.16 26.29
C GLU A 2 26.51 6.51 25.49
N THR A 3 26.60 7.47 24.54
CA THR A 3 25.47 7.87 23.69
C THR A 3 25.00 6.77 22.73
N ILE A 4 25.94 6.07 22.06
CA ILE A 4 25.60 4.98 21.13
C ILE A 4 24.98 3.80 21.88
N GLU A 5 25.48 3.47 23.08
CA GLU A 5 24.90 2.41 23.91
C GLU A 5 23.47 2.74 24.37
N LYS A 6 23.20 4.02 24.68
CA LYS A 6 21.84 4.48 24.97
C LYS A 6 20.90 4.28 23.79
N PHE A 7 21.31 4.63 22.57
CA PHE A 7 20.49 4.44 21.37
C PHE A 7 20.29 2.96 21.03
N LYS A 8 21.34 2.14 21.11
CA LYS A 8 21.25 0.68 20.94
C LYS A 8 20.29 0.05 21.96
N SER A 9 20.36 0.47 23.22
CA SER A 9 19.45 0.02 24.28
C SER A 9 18.01 0.42 23.97
N LYS A 10 17.76 1.68 23.58
CA LYS A 10 16.42 2.14 23.17
C LYS A 10 15.90 1.35 21.97
N ARG A 11 16.70 1.15 20.93
CA ARG A 11 16.35 0.35 19.75
C ARG A 11 15.96 -1.09 20.14
N LYS A 12 16.71 -1.72 21.04
CA LYS A 12 16.39 -3.06 21.55
C LYS A 12 15.01 -3.11 22.24
N VAL A 13 14.69 -2.12 23.06
CA VAL A 13 13.37 -2.01 23.72
C VAL A 13 12.26 -1.85 22.67
N VAL A 14 12.46 -0.97 21.68
CA VAL A 14 11.50 -0.76 20.59
C VAL A 14 11.31 -2.04 19.78
N ARG A 15 12.39 -2.72 19.37
CA ARG A 15 12.31 -4.03 18.68
C ARG A 15 11.54 -5.06 19.50
N THR A 16 11.79 -5.15 20.80
CA THR A 16 11.05 -6.07 21.68
C THR A 16 9.55 -5.78 21.70
N ALA A 17 9.17 -4.50 21.80
CA ALA A 17 7.77 -4.08 21.76
C ALA A 17 7.13 -4.35 20.39
N SER A 18 7.84 -4.04 19.30
CA SER A 18 7.41 -4.30 17.92
C SER A 18 7.22 -5.80 17.66
N THR A 19 8.11 -6.67 18.15
CA THR A 19 7.98 -8.13 17.98
C THR A 19 6.72 -8.65 18.69
N LYS A 20 6.41 -8.15 19.89
CA LYS A 20 5.16 -8.49 20.58
C LYS A 20 3.94 -8.06 19.77
N LEU A 21 4.00 -6.87 19.19
CA LEU A 21 2.95 -6.34 18.33
C LEU A 21 2.76 -7.19 17.07
N VAL A 22 3.86 -7.61 16.44
CA VAL A 22 3.84 -8.52 15.27
C VAL A 22 3.10 -9.80 15.62
N ASN A 23 3.53 -10.50 16.68
CA ASN A 23 2.90 -11.75 17.09
C ASN A 23 1.41 -11.58 17.39
N GLN A 24 1.05 -10.48 18.07
CA GLN A 24 -0.36 -10.17 18.35
C GLN A 24 -1.15 -9.95 17.06
N ILE A 25 -0.64 -9.14 16.12
CA ILE A 25 -1.35 -8.85 14.87
C ILE A 25 -1.47 -10.10 14.01
N THR A 26 -0.42 -10.93 13.89
CA THR A 26 -0.47 -12.18 13.12
C THR A 26 -1.61 -13.09 13.58
N LEU A 27 -1.78 -13.28 14.90
CA LEU A 27 -2.90 -14.05 15.46
C LEU A 27 -4.27 -13.41 15.18
N LEU A 28 -4.34 -12.07 15.21
CA LEU A 28 -5.58 -11.35 14.89
C LEU A 28 -5.90 -11.41 13.39
N LEU A 29 -4.89 -11.40 12.51
CA LEU A 29 -5.09 -11.54 11.08
C LEU A 29 -5.72 -12.89 10.73
N GLU A 30 -5.45 -13.96 11.48
CA GLU A 30 -6.10 -15.26 11.26
C GLU A 30 -7.56 -15.30 11.74
N SER A 31 -7.86 -14.59 12.84
CA SER A 31 -9.16 -14.69 13.53
C SER A 31 -10.16 -13.58 13.18
N TYR A 32 -9.69 -12.45 12.66
CA TYR A 32 -10.53 -11.28 12.39
C TYR A 32 -11.34 -11.43 11.10
N ASP A 33 -12.61 -11.09 11.20
CA ASP A 33 -13.50 -11.00 10.06
C ASP A 33 -13.54 -9.56 9.55
N ILE A 34 -12.86 -9.31 8.43
CA ILE A 34 -12.81 -7.98 7.80
C ILE A 34 -14.17 -7.46 7.39
N LYS A 35 -15.24 -8.28 7.33
CA LYS A 35 -16.60 -7.80 7.11
C LYS A 35 -17.14 -7.05 8.33
N LYS A 36 -16.61 -7.30 9.52
CA LYS A 36 -16.96 -6.59 10.76
C LYS A 36 -16.18 -5.28 10.87
N GLU A 37 -16.93 -4.17 10.98
CA GLU A 37 -16.33 -2.84 11.10
C GLU A 37 -15.42 -2.68 12.31
N LYS A 38 -15.77 -3.31 13.44
CA LYS A 38 -14.96 -3.30 14.65
C LYS A 38 -13.56 -3.88 14.39
N ASP A 39 -13.49 -5.02 13.71
CA ASP A 39 -12.25 -5.74 13.44
C ASP A 39 -11.37 -4.93 12.46
N ARG A 40 -11.99 -4.33 11.43
CA ARG A 40 -11.28 -3.41 10.52
C ARG A 40 -10.70 -2.20 11.21
N LYS A 41 -11.50 -1.50 12.03
CA LYS A 41 -11.02 -0.32 12.77
C LYS A 41 -9.85 -0.69 13.68
N LYS A 42 -9.92 -1.87 14.30
CA LYS A 42 -8.84 -2.35 15.15
C LYS A 42 -7.57 -2.69 14.36
N LEU A 43 -7.70 -3.31 13.17
CA LEU A 43 -6.56 -3.52 12.27
C LEU A 43 -5.96 -2.20 11.77
N SER A 44 -6.77 -1.19 11.47
CA SER A 44 -6.27 0.15 11.12
C SER A 44 -5.51 0.83 12.27
N GLU A 45 -5.96 0.65 13.51
CA GLU A 45 -5.23 1.14 14.70
C GLU A 45 -3.87 0.43 14.84
N TYR A 46 -3.85 -0.89 14.63
CA TYR A 46 -2.60 -1.66 14.64
C TYR A 46 -1.65 -1.25 13.52
N LEU A 47 -2.17 -0.97 12.33
CA LEU A 47 -1.40 -0.46 11.21
C LEU A 47 -0.69 0.85 11.57
N LEU A 48 -1.40 1.80 12.20
CA LEU A 48 -0.82 3.05 12.65
C LEU A 48 0.29 2.82 13.69
N ASN A 49 0.05 1.93 14.66
CA ASN A 49 1.07 1.58 15.67
C ASN A 49 2.33 0.96 15.05
N VAL A 50 2.18 0.12 14.03
CA VAL A 50 3.31 -0.45 13.28
C VAL A 50 4.07 0.64 12.53
N GLU A 51 3.36 1.56 11.88
CA GLU A 51 3.96 2.70 11.15
C GLU A 51 4.75 3.63 12.09
N ASP A 52 4.22 3.94 13.27
CA ASP A 52 4.90 4.75 14.28
C ASP A 52 6.17 4.07 14.81
N LYS A 53 6.12 2.76 15.04
CA LYS A 53 7.29 1.99 15.48
C LYS A 53 8.36 1.89 14.41
N LEU A 54 7.96 1.72 13.14
CA LEU A 54 8.87 1.78 11.99
C LEU A 54 9.57 3.14 11.91
N LYS A 55 8.83 4.24 12.08
CA LYS A 55 9.40 5.59 12.11
C LYS A 55 10.39 5.77 13.26
N GLU A 56 10.05 5.32 14.46
CA GLU A 56 10.95 5.37 15.63
C GLU A 56 12.23 4.57 15.38
N LEU A 57 12.13 3.37 14.81
CA LEU A 57 13.28 2.53 14.48
C LEU A 57 14.19 3.16 13.44
N LYS A 58 13.63 3.75 12.37
CA LYS A 58 14.41 4.45 11.34
C LYS A 58 15.21 5.62 11.92
N THR A 59 14.61 6.39 12.82
CA THR A 59 15.32 7.47 13.53
C THR A 59 16.48 6.91 14.35
N LEU A 60 16.25 5.85 15.13
CA LEU A 60 17.28 5.24 15.97
C LEU A 60 18.40 4.60 15.15
N ASN A 61 18.08 3.96 14.03
CA ASN A 61 19.07 3.39 13.12
C ASN A 61 19.99 4.48 12.57
N LYS A 62 19.42 5.59 12.07
CA LYS A 62 20.19 6.75 11.61
C LYS A 62 21.10 7.33 12.70
N GLU A 63 20.58 7.51 13.91
CA GLU A 63 21.37 8.02 15.05
C GLU A 63 22.52 7.07 15.43
N ILE A 64 22.32 5.75 15.30
CA ILE A 64 23.35 4.75 15.56
C ILE A 64 24.39 4.74 14.45
N GLU A 65 23.95 4.75 13.19
CA GLU A 65 24.79 4.79 11.99
C GLU A 65 25.76 5.98 12.00
N GLU A 66 25.30 7.17 12.41
CA GLU A 66 26.13 8.37 12.54
C GLU A 66 27.22 8.26 13.63
N LEU A 67 27.08 7.33 14.58
CA LEU A 67 27.98 7.15 15.73
C LEU A 67 28.89 5.93 15.61
N ILE A 68 28.65 5.01 14.66
CA ILE A 68 29.53 3.86 14.43
C ILE A 68 30.71 4.30 13.57
N THR A 69 31.92 4.13 14.11
CA THR A 69 33.17 4.44 13.39
C THR A 69 33.83 3.21 12.77
N ASP A 70 33.55 2.01 13.29
CA ASP A 70 34.09 0.76 12.75
C ASP A 70 33.25 0.29 11.57
N LYS A 71 33.91 0.10 10.41
CA LYS A 71 33.25 -0.27 9.16
C LYS A 71 32.54 -1.62 9.22
N ALA A 72 33.17 -2.63 9.81
CA ALA A 72 32.59 -3.97 9.88
C ALA A 72 31.37 -3.99 10.80
N VAL A 73 31.43 -3.26 11.91
CA VAL A 73 30.29 -3.09 12.83
C VAL A 73 29.17 -2.30 12.16
N PHE A 74 29.48 -1.28 11.34
CA PHE A 74 28.50 -0.49 10.62
C PHE A 74 27.71 -1.32 9.61
N GLU A 75 28.42 -2.09 8.77
CA GLU A 75 27.80 -2.94 7.74
C GLU A 75 26.89 -4.00 8.38
N ALA A 76 27.37 -4.69 9.43
CA ALA A 76 26.56 -5.67 10.16
C ALA A 76 25.34 -5.04 10.85
N ASP A 77 25.47 -3.83 11.41
CA ASP A 77 24.36 -3.14 12.07
C ASP A 77 23.26 -2.74 11.07
N ILE A 78 23.65 -2.26 9.88
CA ILE A 78 22.73 -1.96 8.79
C ILE A 78 21.98 -3.22 8.34
N GLU A 79 22.70 -4.32 8.09
CA GLU A 79 22.09 -5.57 7.64
C GLU A 79 21.03 -6.07 8.64
N THR A 80 21.39 -6.17 9.93
CA THR A 80 20.42 -6.60 10.96
C THR A 80 19.25 -5.64 11.15
N SER A 81 19.46 -4.35 10.84
CA SER A 81 18.41 -3.34 10.90
C SER A 81 17.46 -3.43 9.73
N PHE A 82 17.99 -3.66 8.52
CA PHE A 82 17.21 -3.88 7.31
C PHE A 82 16.33 -5.13 7.43
N GLU A 83 16.89 -6.27 7.83
CA GLU A 83 16.14 -7.51 8.04
C GLU A 83 15.00 -7.34 9.06
N TYR A 84 15.22 -6.54 10.10
CA TYR A 84 14.20 -6.28 11.11
C TYR A 84 13.08 -5.36 10.57
N GLU A 85 13.45 -4.33 9.81
CA GLU A 85 12.49 -3.43 9.16
C GLU A 85 11.63 -4.16 8.12
N GLU A 86 12.21 -5.10 7.36
CA GLU A 86 11.49 -5.91 6.37
C GLU A 86 10.33 -6.69 7.02
N LYS A 87 10.56 -7.32 8.18
CA LYS A 87 9.50 -8.03 8.94
C LYS A 87 8.32 -7.13 9.31
N LEU A 88 8.60 -5.87 9.67
CA LEU A 88 7.53 -4.92 9.99
C LEU A 88 6.82 -4.40 8.74
N ASN A 89 7.55 -4.20 7.65
CA ASN A 89 6.97 -3.79 6.38
C ASN A 89 6.10 -4.88 5.76
N ASP A 90 6.49 -6.15 5.87
CA ASP A 90 5.68 -7.30 5.46
C ASP A 90 4.36 -7.34 6.24
N LEU A 91 4.42 -7.25 7.57
CA LEU A 91 3.21 -7.20 8.39
C LEU A 91 2.32 -6.01 8.02
N LYS A 92 2.91 -4.82 7.84
CA LYS A 92 2.20 -3.62 7.39
C LYS A 92 1.48 -3.87 6.07
N PHE A 93 2.15 -4.50 5.11
CA PHE A 93 1.59 -4.86 3.81
C PHE A 93 0.42 -5.84 3.96
N GLN A 94 0.57 -6.89 4.77
CA GLN A 94 -0.51 -7.85 5.04
C GLN A 94 -1.75 -7.18 5.63
N ILE A 95 -1.58 -6.29 6.62
CA ILE A 95 -2.72 -5.55 7.21
C ILE A 95 -3.39 -4.65 6.16
N LYS A 96 -2.60 -3.89 5.39
CA LYS A 96 -3.14 -3.00 4.35
C LYS A 96 -3.90 -3.78 3.29
N SER A 97 -3.29 -4.82 2.73
CA SER A 97 -3.91 -5.68 1.73
C SER A 97 -5.23 -6.25 2.24
N LYS A 98 -5.28 -6.75 3.48
CA LYS A 98 -6.52 -7.28 4.05
C LYS A 98 -7.62 -6.22 4.21
N ILE A 99 -7.26 -5.00 4.60
CA ILE A 99 -8.21 -3.88 4.71
C ILE A 99 -8.69 -3.41 3.34
N ASP A 100 -7.78 -3.33 2.37
CA ASP A 100 -8.06 -2.76 1.05
C ASP A 100 -8.82 -3.76 0.16
N ASN A 101 -8.52 -5.06 0.22
CA ASN A 101 -9.30 -6.11 -0.45
C ASN A 101 -10.78 -6.06 -0.03
N PHE A 102 -11.06 -5.80 1.24
CA PHE A 102 -12.45 -5.63 1.69
C PHE A 102 -13.13 -4.38 1.14
N LYS A 103 -12.39 -3.27 0.98
CA LYS A 103 -12.94 -2.07 0.33
C LYS A 103 -13.31 -2.34 -1.13
N ILE A 104 -12.54 -3.20 -1.80
CA ILE A 104 -12.78 -3.65 -3.17
C ILE A 104 -13.98 -4.62 -3.22
N GLU A 105 -14.08 -5.59 -2.31
CA GLU A 105 -15.24 -6.51 -2.22
C GLU A 105 -16.57 -5.79 -1.96
N GLN A 106 -16.55 -4.61 -1.33
CA GLN A 106 -17.74 -3.76 -1.15
C GLN A 106 -18.04 -2.85 -2.36
N GLN A 107 -17.22 -2.84 -3.40
CA GLN A 107 -17.55 -2.15 -4.65
C GLN A 107 -18.45 -3.05 -5.53
N PRO A 108 -19.65 -2.59 -5.91
CA PRO A 108 -20.44 -3.29 -6.91
C PRO A 108 -19.73 -3.21 -8.27
N VAL A 109 -19.39 -4.36 -8.85
CA VAL A 109 -18.95 -4.48 -10.25
C VAL A 109 -20.10 -4.08 -11.17
N THR A 110 -20.03 -2.89 -11.77
CA THR A 110 -20.93 -2.51 -12.87
C THR A 110 -20.12 -2.41 -14.16
N ALA A 111 -20.27 -3.43 -15.01
CA ALA A 111 -19.92 -3.39 -16.43
C ALA A 111 -20.73 -2.28 -17.15
N PRO A 112 -20.23 -1.70 -18.25
CA PRO A 112 -20.98 -0.71 -19.02
C PRO A 112 -22.29 -1.33 -19.56
N PRO A 113 -23.42 -0.59 -19.55
CA PRO A 113 -24.69 -1.13 -20.04
C PRO A 113 -24.64 -1.27 -21.57
N VAL A 114 -24.66 -2.52 -22.06
CA VAL A 114 -25.09 -2.82 -23.42
C VAL A 114 -26.62 -2.69 -23.45
N ASN A 115 -27.11 -1.73 -24.23
CA ASN A 115 -28.52 -1.39 -24.34
C ASN A 115 -29.26 -2.50 -25.11
N ILE A 116 -29.86 -3.46 -24.40
CA ILE A 116 -30.81 -4.43 -24.97
C ILE A 116 -32.15 -4.22 -24.27
N PRO A 117 -33.25 -3.89 -25.00
CA PRO A 117 -34.55 -3.74 -24.37
C PRO A 117 -35.20 -5.12 -24.20
N ALA A 118 -35.45 -5.52 -22.96
CA ALA A 118 -36.41 -6.58 -22.65
C ALA A 118 -37.09 -6.34 -21.29
N ASN A 119 -38.42 -6.23 -21.34
CA ASN A 119 -39.35 -6.21 -20.21
C ASN A 119 -39.11 -7.37 -19.24
N ASN A 120 -39.05 -7.11 -17.92
CA ASN A 120 -40.13 -7.41 -16.97
C ASN A 120 -39.72 -7.23 -15.49
N ALA A 121 -40.65 -6.63 -14.74
CA ALA A 121 -41.06 -6.86 -13.34
C ALA A 121 -40.01 -7.08 -12.22
N GLU A 122 -39.90 -6.04 -11.38
CA GLU A 122 -39.93 -6.03 -9.90
C GLU A 122 -39.02 -6.97 -9.07
N THR A 123 -38.09 -6.35 -8.32
CA THR A 123 -38.17 -6.30 -6.85
C THR A 123 -37.27 -5.19 -6.30
N LYS A 124 -37.90 -4.27 -5.56
CA LYS A 124 -37.27 -3.08 -4.97
C LYS A 124 -36.36 -3.46 -3.79
N ARG A 125 -35.11 -2.99 -3.80
CA ARG A 125 -34.40 -2.60 -2.58
C ARG A 125 -33.99 -1.13 -2.72
N PRO A 126 -34.39 -0.24 -1.79
CA PRO A 126 -33.95 1.15 -1.84
C PRO A 126 -32.51 1.21 -1.31
N ALA A 127 -31.53 1.19 -2.22
CA ALA A 127 -30.18 1.60 -1.88
C ALA A 127 -30.16 3.13 -1.86
N THR A 128 -29.98 3.72 -0.68
CA THR A 128 -29.74 5.15 -0.52
C THR A 128 -28.48 5.52 -1.28
N SER A 129 -28.64 6.14 -2.45
CA SER A 129 -27.56 6.63 -3.28
C SER A 129 -26.94 7.87 -2.64
N ILE A 130 -25.89 7.68 -1.84
CA ILE A 130 -24.96 8.75 -1.50
C ILE A 130 -24.04 8.93 -2.72
N ASN A 131 -24.20 10.05 -3.42
CA ASN A 131 -23.29 10.44 -4.49
C ASN A 131 -21.93 10.82 -3.87
N LEU A 132 -20.99 9.88 -3.88
CA LEU A 132 -19.59 10.17 -3.59
C LEU A 132 -18.96 10.83 -4.83
N PRO A 133 -18.10 11.86 -4.64
CA PRO A 133 -17.37 12.44 -5.74
C PRO A 133 -16.52 11.38 -6.42
N LYS A 134 -16.57 11.34 -7.77
CA LYS A 134 -15.80 10.39 -8.58
C LYS A 134 -14.32 10.48 -8.21
N LEU A 135 -13.73 9.36 -7.79
CA LEU A 135 -12.29 9.25 -7.63
C LEU A 135 -11.65 9.49 -9.00
N ARG A 136 -10.83 10.54 -9.11
CA ARG A 136 -10.12 10.90 -10.33
C ARG A 136 -8.69 10.40 -10.19
N ILE A 137 -8.23 9.63 -11.18
CA ILE A 137 -6.80 9.35 -11.33
C ILE A 137 -6.16 10.65 -11.83
N PRO A 138 -5.18 11.22 -11.10
CA PRO A 138 -4.48 12.41 -11.57
C PRO A 138 -3.65 12.07 -12.81
N THR A 139 -3.52 13.03 -13.73
CA THR A 139 -2.61 12.90 -14.88
C THR A 139 -1.18 13.13 -14.43
N PHE A 140 -0.24 12.28 -14.86
CA PHE A 140 1.17 12.39 -14.52
C PHE A 140 1.97 12.94 -15.69
N SER A 141 2.70 14.04 -15.48
CA SER A 141 3.49 14.73 -16.51
C SER A 141 4.98 14.37 -16.51
N GLY A 142 5.47 13.74 -15.44
CA GLY A 142 6.89 13.48 -15.20
C GLY A 142 7.45 14.08 -13.90
N ASP A 143 6.67 14.85 -13.14
CA ASP A 143 7.12 15.43 -11.86
C ASP A 143 7.21 14.39 -10.74
N ALA A 144 8.44 14.03 -10.35
CA ALA A 144 8.74 13.07 -9.30
C ALA A 144 7.96 13.29 -7.98
N SER A 145 7.62 14.53 -7.64
CA SER A 145 6.85 14.88 -6.43
C SER A 145 5.42 14.32 -6.46
N THR A 146 4.84 14.19 -7.65
CA THR A 146 3.46 13.70 -7.88
C THR A 146 3.42 12.22 -8.23
N PHE A 147 4.57 11.59 -8.49
CA PHE A 147 4.65 10.21 -8.95
C PHE A 147 4.00 9.23 -7.97
N LEU A 148 4.23 9.41 -6.67
CA LEU A 148 3.68 8.51 -5.64
C LEU A 148 2.15 8.57 -5.59
N GLU A 149 1.56 9.75 -5.74
CA GLU A 149 0.09 9.91 -5.77
C GLU A 149 -0.51 9.28 -7.03
N PHE A 150 0.14 9.50 -8.18
CA PHE A 150 -0.25 8.90 -9.45
C PHE A 150 -0.20 7.38 -9.40
N ILE A 151 0.95 6.80 -9.02
CA ILE A 151 1.14 5.35 -9.10
C ILE A 151 0.23 4.60 -8.13
N ASN A 152 -0.01 5.16 -6.92
CA ASN A 152 -0.97 4.59 -5.98
C ASN A 152 -2.40 4.65 -6.52
N SER A 153 -2.79 5.76 -7.15
CA SER A 153 -4.14 5.91 -7.73
C SER A 153 -4.34 5.00 -8.94
N PHE A 154 -3.34 4.93 -9.82
CA PHE A 154 -3.35 4.08 -11.01
C PHE A 154 -3.32 2.60 -10.64
N SER A 155 -2.48 2.20 -9.67
CA SER A 155 -2.34 0.80 -9.29
C SER A 155 -3.63 0.25 -8.67
N ASN A 156 -4.27 1.03 -7.81
CA ASN A 156 -5.55 0.66 -7.18
C ASN A 156 -6.72 0.61 -8.16
N ALA A 157 -6.72 1.45 -9.21
CA ALA A 157 -7.84 1.58 -10.12
C ALA A 157 -7.72 0.72 -11.38
N ILE A 158 -6.50 0.49 -11.88
CA ILE A 158 -6.23 -0.13 -13.19
C ILE A 158 -5.30 -1.33 -13.07
N ASP A 159 -4.13 -1.20 -12.43
CA ASP A 159 -3.12 -2.28 -12.41
C ASP A 159 -3.61 -3.53 -11.65
N SER A 160 -4.27 -3.32 -10.51
CA SER A 160 -4.85 -4.39 -9.70
C SER A 160 -6.15 -4.96 -10.28
N ASN A 161 -6.64 -4.44 -11.40
CA ASN A 161 -7.87 -4.90 -12.02
C ASN A 161 -7.60 -6.10 -12.94
N GLU A 162 -7.94 -7.30 -12.47
CA GLU A 162 -7.77 -8.56 -13.20
C GLU A 162 -8.69 -8.70 -14.42
N SER A 163 -9.73 -7.86 -14.55
CA SER A 163 -10.61 -7.87 -15.74
C SER A 163 -9.98 -7.17 -16.96
N LEU A 164 -8.86 -6.47 -16.77
CA LEU A 164 -8.10 -5.83 -17.83
C LEU A 164 -6.86 -6.68 -18.14
N ASN A 165 -6.62 -6.94 -19.42
CA ASN A 165 -5.35 -7.51 -19.85
C ASN A 165 -4.24 -6.45 -19.86
N ASN A 166 -2.98 -6.88 -20.04
CA ASN A 166 -1.85 -5.96 -19.95
C ASN A 166 -1.88 -4.91 -21.07
N VAL A 167 -2.38 -5.25 -22.27
CA VAL A 167 -2.56 -4.28 -23.35
C VAL A 167 -3.55 -3.18 -22.96
N GLU A 168 -4.69 -3.53 -22.37
CA GLU A 168 -5.70 -2.58 -21.89
C GLU A 168 -5.15 -1.71 -20.75
N LYS A 169 -4.45 -2.32 -19.79
CA LYS A 169 -3.77 -1.57 -18.72
C LYS A 169 -2.75 -0.59 -19.28
N PHE A 170 -2.01 -0.98 -20.32
CA PHE A 170 -1.04 -0.10 -20.96
C PHE A 170 -1.70 1.06 -21.72
N ILE A 171 -2.85 0.82 -22.37
CA ILE A 171 -3.65 1.89 -22.99
C ILE A 171 -4.09 2.90 -21.93
N TYR A 172 -4.62 2.42 -20.80
CA TYR A 172 -5.01 3.29 -19.70
C TYR A 172 -3.82 4.05 -19.14
N LEU A 173 -2.68 3.39 -18.92
CA LEU A 173 -1.45 4.04 -18.46
C LEU A 173 -1.12 5.21 -19.38
N LYS A 174 -0.99 4.98 -20.69
CA LYS A 174 -0.70 6.05 -21.67
C LYS A 174 -1.72 7.18 -21.64
N SER A 175 -3.00 6.90 -21.37
CA SER A 175 -4.05 7.92 -21.31
C SER A 175 -3.96 8.86 -20.09
N PHE A 176 -3.35 8.40 -18.99
CA PHE A 176 -3.12 9.21 -17.80
C PHE A 176 -1.73 9.83 -17.75
N LEU A 177 -0.89 9.60 -18.77
CA LEU A 177 0.40 10.23 -18.91
C LEU A 177 0.30 11.47 -19.80
N SER A 178 1.10 12.47 -19.48
CA SER A 178 1.28 13.69 -20.27
C SER A 178 2.75 14.10 -20.26
N GLY A 179 3.10 15.17 -20.99
CA GLY A 179 4.43 15.77 -20.91
C GLY A 179 5.58 14.81 -21.19
N GLU A 180 6.58 14.80 -20.31
CA GLU A 180 7.77 13.97 -20.43
C GLU A 180 7.46 12.50 -20.15
N ALA A 181 6.60 12.21 -19.17
CA ALA A 181 6.21 10.84 -18.84
C ALA A 181 5.54 10.12 -20.03
N TYR A 182 4.65 10.81 -20.76
CA TYR A 182 4.05 10.24 -21.97
C TYR A 182 5.09 10.02 -23.07
N LYS A 183 5.98 10.99 -23.30
CA LYS A 183 7.04 10.87 -24.32
C LYS A 183 7.90 9.64 -24.08
N SER A 184 8.26 9.36 -22.84
CA SER A 184 9.07 8.18 -22.45
C SER A 184 8.43 6.86 -22.85
N VAL A 185 7.09 6.75 -22.86
CA VAL A 185 6.38 5.51 -23.22
C VAL A 185 5.76 5.53 -24.62
N SER A 186 5.78 6.68 -25.30
CA SER A 186 5.06 6.90 -26.56
C SER A 186 5.54 5.97 -27.69
N GLY A 187 6.83 5.63 -27.70
CA GLY A 187 7.47 4.78 -28.73
C GLY A 187 7.24 3.28 -28.54
N PHE A 188 6.66 2.86 -27.42
CA PHE A 188 6.37 1.45 -27.16
C PHE A 188 5.05 1.02 -27.80
N SER A 189 5.06 -0.18 -28.37
CA SER A 189 3.89 -0.81 -28.99
C SER A 189 2.94 -1.34 -27.92
N LEU A 190 1.63 -1.32 -28.19
CA LEU A 190 0.61 -1.82 -27.29
C LEU A 190 0.55 -3.36 -27.33
N THR A 191 1.45 -4.01 -26.59
CA THR A 191 1.57 -5.47 -26.50
C THR A 191 1.65 -5.91 -25.04
N GLU A 192 1.29 -7.16 -24.76
CA GLU A 192 1.30 -7.73 -23.40
C GLU A 192 2.67 -7.62 -22.71
N GLU A 193 3.75 -7.72 -23.50
CA GLU A 193 5.15 -7.66 -23.05
C GLU A 193 5.65 -6.24 -22.74
N ASN A 194 4.95 -5.21 -23.23
CA ASN A 194 5.38 -3.80 -23.11
C ASN A 194 4.63 -3.06 -21.97
N TYR A 195 3.83 -3.77 -21.18
CA TYR A 195 3.27 -3.30 -19.92
C TYR A 195 4.20 -3.68 -18.76
#